data_AF-A0A920NZ18-F1
#
_entry.id   AF-A0A920NZ18-F1
#
_cell.length_a   1.000
_cell.length_b   1.000
_cell.length_c   1.000
_cell.angle_alpha   90.00
_cell.angle_beta   90.00
_cell.angle_gamma   90.00
#
_symmetry.space_group_name_H-M   'P 1'
#
loop_
_entity.id
_entity.type
_entity.pdbx_description
1 polymer ?
#
loop_
_entity_poly.entity_id
_entity_poly.type
_entity_poly.pdbx_seq_one_letter_code
_entity_poly.pdbx_strand_id
1 'polypeptide(L)'
;MHPELLLLIGISFSMGFTPGPNNAVASYSAFNFGVRKTLPIILGVGLGYTVLVVLLIFALISVFQKYPYLQEIIRILGSIFLIYLAYKISFSKSKSQSKKENPVKFYETFFF
;
A
#
# COMPACT_ATOMS: atom_id res chain seq x y z
N MET A 1 22.28 19.89 -4.72
CA MET A 1 20.91 19.66 -4.21
C MET A 1 20.50 18.26 -4.61
N HIS A 2 19.78 17.51 -3.76
CA HIS A 2 19.34 16.15 -4.06
C HIS A 2 17.93 16.20 -4.69
N PRO A 3 17.78 16.30 -6.03
CA PRO A 3 16.47 16.39 -6.68
C PRO A 3 15.59 15.16 -6.39
N GLU A 4 16.23 14.02 -6.13
CA GLU A 4 15.59 12.75 -5.75
C GLU A 4 14.69 12.90 -4.52
N LEU A 5 15.08 13.74 -3.54
CA LEU A 5 14.28 13.97 -2.33
C LEU A 5 12.99 14.71 -2.66
N LEU A 6 13.04 15.65 -3.60
CA LEU A 6 11.88 16.43 -4.02
C LEU A 6 10.87 15.54 -4.76
N LEU A 7 11.36 14.64 -5.63
CA LEU A 7 10.54 13.63 -6.29
C LEU A 7 9.90 12.66 -5.28
N LEU A 8 10.68 12.18 -4.31
CA LEU A 8 10.19 11.27 -3.29
C LEU A 8 9.08 11.92 -2.44
N ILE A 9 9.29 13.17 -2.00
CA ILE A 9 8.26 13.94 -1.29
C ILE A 9 6.99 14.10 -2.15
N GLY A 10 7.13 14.45 -3.42
CA GLY A 10 6.00 14.63 -4.33
C GLY A 10 5.18 13.36 -4.53
N ILE A 11 5.85 12.22 -4.75
CA ILE A 11 5.20 10.92 -4.94
C ILE A 11 4.55 10.44 -3.63
N SER A 12 5.25 10.58 -2.50
CA SER A 12 4.69 10.25 -1.18
C SER A 12 3.44 11.07 -0.86
N PHE A 13 3.44 12.36 -1.19
CA PHE A 13 2.26 13.22 -1.01
C PHE A 13 1.11 12.75 -1.91
N SER A 14 1.37 12.51 -3.19
CA SER A 14 0.35 11.99 -4.11
C SER A 14 -0.27 10.69 -3.60
N MET A 15 0.54 9.69 -3.24
CA MET A 15 0.05 8.40 -2.74
C MET A 15 -0.71 8.53 -1.42
N GLY A 16 -0.25 9.40 -0.52
CA GLY A 16 -0.88 9.62 0.78
C GLY A 16 -2.27 10.24 0.68
N PHE A 17 -2.49 11.15 -0.28
CA PHE A 17 -3.75 11.87 -0.43
C PHE A 17 -4.74 11.20 -1.39
N THR A 18 -4.28 10.33 -2.30
CA THR A 18 -5.19 9.62 -3.21
C THR A 18 -6.11 8.64 -2.45
N PRO A 19 -7.40 8.54 -2.83
CA PRO A 19 -8.30 7.58 -2.22
C PRO A 19 -7.90 6.16 -2.63
N GLY A 20 -7.54 5.35 -1.64
CA GLY A 20 -7.19 3.94 -1.80
C GLY A 20 -7.75 3.09 -0.66
N PRO A 21 -7.65 1.75 -0.73
CA PRO A 21 -8.23 0.85 0.28
C PRO A 21 -7.76 1.17 1.71
N ASN A 22 -6.46 1.43 1.90
CA ASN A 22 -5.89 1.73 3.21
C ASN A 22 -6.40 3.08 3.75
N ASN A 23 -6.47 4.10 2.89
CA ASN A 23 -6.99 5.42 3.24
C ASN A 23 -8.51 5.38 3.50
N ALA A 24 -9.25 4.54 2.79
CA ALA A 24 -10.68 4.32 3.02
C ALA A 24 -10.95 3.61 4.36
N VAL A 25 -10.15 2.59 4.71
CA VAL A 25 -10.23 1.90 6.01
C VAL A 25 -9.87 2.85 7.16
N ALA A 26 -8.81 3.65 7.00
CA ALA A 26 -8.43 4.65 7.99
C ALA A 26 -9.52 5.71 8.17
N SER A 27 -10.11 6.21 7.06
CA SER A 27 -11.22 7.17 7.10
C SER A 27 -12.44 6.58 7.81
N TYR A 28 -12.85 5.36 7.44
CA TYR A 28 -13.94 4.65 8.11
C TYR A 28 -13.67 4.48 9.61
N SER A 29 -12.45 4.09 9.99
CA SER A 29 -12.06 3.96 11.39
C SER A 29 -12.14 5.29 12.14
N ALA A 30 -11.67 6.39 11.53
CA ALA A 30 -11.70 7.71 12.15
C ALA A 30 -13.13 8.19 12.38
N PHE A 31 -14.03 7.99 11.42
CA PHE A 31 -15.43 8.37 11.54
C PHE A 31 -16.20 7.55 12.59
N ASN A 32 -15.93 6.25 12.72
CA ASN A 32 -16.70 5.37 13.61
C ASN A 32 -16.08 5.19 15.01
N PHE A 33 -14.75 5.24 15.11
CA PHE A 33 -14.01 4.92 16.34
C PHE A 33 -13.14 6.08 16.85
N GLY A 34 -13.05 7.18 16.09
CA GLY A 34 -12.27 8.36 16.44
C GLY A 34 -10.78 8.25 16.09
N VAL A 35 -10.14 9.42 15.90
CA VAL A 35 -8.76 9.54 15.40
C VAL A 35 -7.73 8.78 16.25
N ARG A 36 -7.90 8.77 17.58
CA ARG A 36 -6.97 8.06 18.49
C ARG A 36 -6.90 6.55 18.20
N LYS A 37 -8.03 5.93 17.83
CA LYS A 37 -8.10 4.50 17.50
C LYS A 37 -7.66 4.21 16.07
N THR A 38 -7.50 5.23 15.24
CA THR A 38 -7.00 5.13 13.85
C THR A 38 -5.47 5.26 13.77
N LEU A 39 -4.81 5.90 14.74
CA LEU A 39 -3.35 6.01 14.78
C LEU A 39 -2.62 4.65 14.61
N PRO A 40 -3.04 3.55 15.27
CA PRO A 40 -2.42 2.24 15.06
C PRO A 40 -2.53 1.73 13.61
N ILE A 41 -3.59 2.08 12.87
CA ILE A 41 -3.78 1.72 11.46
C ILE A 41 -2.78 2.47 10.59
N ILE A 42 -2.66 3.78 10.79
CA ILE A 42 -1.74 4.63 10.02
C ILE A 42 -0.30 4.18 10.24
N LEU A 43 0.08 3.93 11.49
CA LEU A 43 1.41 3.42 11.84
C LEU A 43 1.64 2.01 11.31
N GLY A 44 0.65 1.13 11.37
CA GLY A 44 0.73 -0.24 10.84
C GLY A 44 1.02 -0.25 9.35
N VAL A 45 0.25 0.51 8.57
CA VAL A 45 0.45 0.64 7.12
C VAL A 45 1.81 1.28 6.79
N GLY A 46 2.16 2.38 7.45
CA GLY A 46 3.42 3.09 7.17
C GLY A 46 4.66 2.26 7.50
N LEU A 47 4.69 1.64 8.68
CA LEU A 47 5.82 0.79 9.09
C LEU A 47 5.85 -0.53 8.31
N GLY A 48 4.70 -1.17 8.09
CA GLY A 48 4.60 -2.41 7.32
C GLY A 48 5.11 -2.23 5.90
N TYR A 49 4.67 -1.18 5.20
CA TYR A 49 5.17 -0.84 3.87
C TYR A 49 6.68 -0.57 3.85
N THR A 50 7.18 0.20 4.82
CA THR A 50 8.61 0.50 4.91
C THR A 50 9.44 -0.77 5.11
N VAL A 51 9.04 -1.64 6.04
CA VAL A 51 9.72 -2.91 6.31
C VAL A 51 9.70 -3.82 5.07
N LEU A 52 8.55 -3.91 4.39
CA LEU A 52 8.41 -4.68 3.16
C LEU A 52 9.37 -4.18 2.07
N VAL A 53 9.43 -2.87 1.82
CA VAL A 53 10.32 -2.29 0.81
C VAL A 53 11.79 -2.53 1.15
N VAL A 54 12.17 -2.32 2.41
CA VAL A 54 13.55 -2.58 2.87
C VAL A 54 13.93 -4.04 2.65
N LEU A 55 13.06 -4.98 3.06
CA LEU A 55 13.31 -6.41 2.87
C LEU A 55 13.42 -6.78 1.38
N LEU A 56 12.54 -6.25 0.53
CA LEU A 56 12.62 -6.49 -0.91
C LEU A 56 13.91 -5.98 -1.52
N ILE A 57 14.33 -4.76 -1.15
CA ILE A 57 15.60 -4.20 -1.65
C ILE A 57 16.75 -5.11 -1.22
N PHE A 58 16.88 -5.44 0.06
CA PHE A 58 17.98 -6.28 0.54
C PHE A 58 17.97 -7.69 -0.07
N ALA A 59 16.79 -8.31 -0.20
CA ALA A 59 16.68 -9.69 -0.68
C ALA A 59 16.80 -9.83 -2.20
N LEU A 60 16.21 -8.91 -2.97
CA LEU A 60 16.07 -9.07 -4.42
C LEU A 60 17.08 -8.26 -5.23
N ILE A 61 17.74 -7.24 -4.66
CA ILE A 61 18.70 -6.42 -5.43
C ILE A 61 19.82 -7.27 -6.04
N SER A 62 20.39 -8.19 -5.27
CA SER A 62 21.46 -9.07 -5.72
C SER A 62 20.99 -10.07 -6.79
N VAL A 63 19.72 -10.50 -6.72
CA VAL A 63 19.13 -11.42 -7.70
C VAL A 63 18.90 -10.71 -9.03
N PHE A 64 18.36 -9.50 -9.00
CA PHE A 64 18.07 -8.72 -10.20
C PHE A 64 19.32 -8.21 -10.91
N GLN A 65 20.40 -7.92 -10.18
CA GLN A 65 21.70 -7.62 -10.81
C GLN A 65 22.27 -8.81 -11.60
N LYS A 66 22.03 -10.04 -11.11
CA LYS A 66 22.51 -11.26 -11.79
C LYS A 66 21.61 -11.70 -12.94
N TYR A 67 20.29 -11.45 -12.84
CA TYR A 67 19.29 -11.85 -13.84
C TYR A 67 18.42 -10.64 -14.25
N PRO A 68 18.94 -9.72 -15.08
CA PRO A 68 18.22 -8.49 -15.46
C PRO A 68 16.93 -8.78 -16.23
N TYR A 69 16.90 -9.83 -17.05
CA TYR A 69 15.68 -10.23 -17.77
C TYR A 69 14.55 -10.68 -16.85
N LEU A 70 14.86 -11.25 -15.68
CA LEU A 70 13.84 -11.67 -14.71
C LEU A 70 13.12 -10.46 -14.12
N GLN A 71 13.85 -9.39 -13.80
CA GLN A 71 13.28 -8.13 -13.33
C GLN A 71 12.33 -7.54 -14.38
N GLU A 72 12.74 -7.55 -15.65
CA GLU A 72 11.93 -7.04 -16.76
C GLU A 72 10.63 -7.83 -16.95
N ILE A 73 10.71 -9.15 -16.91
CA ILE A 73 9.53 -10.03 -17.02
C ILE A 73 8.55 -9.78 -15.86
N ILE A 74 9.06 -9.72 -14.62
CA ILE A 74 8.23 -9.44 -13.44
C ILE A 74 7.58 -8.05 -13.56
N ARG A 75 8.32 -7.05 -14.05
CA ARG A 75 7.79 -5.70 -14.29
C ARG A 75 6.61 -5.73 -15.26
N ILE A 76 6.78 -6.37 -16.41
CA ILE A 76 5.73 -6.46 -17.45
C ILE A 76 4.51 -7.22 -16.92
N LEU A 77 4.71 -8.40 -16.31
CA LEU A 77 3.62 -9.20 -15.74
C LEU A 77 2.90 -8.45 -14.61
N GLY A 78 3.66 -7.76 -13.76
CA GLY A 78 3.12 -6.91 -12.70
C GLY A 78 2.27 -5.77 -13.24
N SER A 79 2.71 -5.09 -14.30
CA SER A 79 1.91 -4.05 -14.96
C SER A 79 0.60 -4.60 -15.55
N ILE A 80 0.66 -5.74 -16.24
CA ILE A 80 -0.54 -6.41 -16.77
C ILE A 80 -1.48 -6.78 -15.62
N PHE A 81 -0.94 -7.32 -14.53
CA PHE A 81 -1.72 -7.68 -13.34
C PHE A 81 -2.41 -6.46 -12.70
N LEU A 82 -1.73 -5.32 -12.60
CA LEU A 82 -2.32 -4.08 -12.09
C LEU A 82 -3.46 -3.56 -12.99
N ILE A 83 -3.30 -3.64 -14.32
CA ILE A 83 -4.37 -3.28 -15.27
C ILE A 83 -5.57 -4.22 -15.09
N TYR A 84 -5.31 -5.52 -14.97
CA TYR A 84 -6.35 -6.51 -14.69
C TYR A 84 -7.08 -6.23 -13.36
N LEU A 85 -6.34 -5.89 -12.31
CA LEU A 85 -6.90 -5.56 -11.00
C LEU A 85 -7.76 -4.30 -11.06
N ALA A 86 -7.30 -3.27 -11.78
CA ALA A 86 -8.05 -2.02 -11.99
C ALA A 86 -9.35 -2.27 -12.76
N TYR A 87 -9.32 -3.10 -13.81
CA TYR A 87 -10.53 -3.55 -14.52
C TYR A 87 -11.48 -4.26 -13.55
N LYS A 88 -10.98 -5.25 -12.82
CA LYS A 88 -11.80 -6.05 -11.88
C LYS A 88 -12.46 -5.18 -10.82
N ILE A 89 -11.76 -4.18 -10.26
CA ILE A 89 -12.31 -3.27 -9.25
C ILE A 89 -13.38 -2.37 -9.88
N SER A 90 -13.10 -1.78 -11.05
CA SER A 90 -14.02 -0.87 -11.77
C SER A 90 -15.36 -1.53 -12.12
N PHE A 91 -15.35 -2.83 -12.43
CA PHE A 91 -16.56 -3.59 -12.79
C PHE A 91 -17.11 -4.46 -11.64
N SER A 92 -16.53 -4.39 -10.44
CA SER A 92 -17.03 -5.14 -9.29
C SER A 92 -18.30 -4.49 -8.71
N LYS A 93 -19.30 -5.32 -8.37
CA LYS A 93 -20.48 -4.84 -7.63
C LYS A 93 -20.10 -4.63 -6.16
N SER A 94 -20.52 -3.49 -5.60
CA SER A 94 -20.32 -3.19 -4.19
C SER A 94 -20.95 -4.28 -3.32
N LYS A 95 -20.12 -4.97 -2.54
CA LYS A 95 -20.57 -5.93 -1.54
C LYS A 95 -20.87 -5.13 -0.27
N SER A 96 -22.06 -5.29 0.29
CA SER A 96 -22.41 -4.66 1.57
C SER A 96 -21.37 -5.07 2.63
N GLN A 97 -20.56 -4.10 3.05
CA GLN A 97 -19.53 -4.31 4.05
C GLN A 97 -20.24 -4.46 5.41
N SER A 98 -20.09 -5.62 6.06
CA SER A 98 -20.58 -5.77 7.43
C SER A 98 -19.89 -4.74 8.33
N LYS A 99 -20.67 -4.06 9.18
CA LYS A 99 -20.12 -3.12 10.17
C LYS A 99 -19.18 -3.91 11.08
N LYS A 100 -17.88 -3.64 11.01
CA LYS A 100 -16.93 -4.15 12.01
C LYS A 100 -17.23 -3.43 13.33
N GLU A 101 -17.52 -4.19 14.38
CA GLU A 101 -17.82 -3.65 15.72
C GLU A 101 -16.57 -3.15 16.46
N ASN A 102 -15.39 -3.59 16.03
CA ASN A 102 -14.11 -3.25 16.66
C ASN A 102 -13.18 -2.45 15.73
N PRO A 103 -12.39 -1.51 16.28
CA PRO A 103 -11.38 -0.79 15.52
C PRO A 103 -10.29 -1.75 15.02
N VAL A 104 -9.83 -1.52 13.79
CA VAL A 104 -8.72 -2.28 13.18
C VAL A 104 -7.43 -2.02 13.97
N LYS A 105 -6.66 -3.08 14.24
CA LYS A 105 -5.45 -2.99 15.07
C LYS A 105 -4.17 -2.89 14.23
N PHE A 106 -3.08 -2.51 14.89
CA PHE A 106 -1.76 -2.34 14.25
C PHE A 106 -1.30 -3.61 13.52
N TYR A 107 -1.34 -4.77 14.17
CA TYR A 107 -0.83 -6.02 13.57
C TYR A 107 -1.63 -6.43 12.32
N GLU A 108 -2.93 -6.15 12.29
CA GLU A 108 -3.80 -6.46 11.14
C GLU A 108 -3.43 -5.62 9.92
N THR A 109 -2.81 -4.45 10.12
CA THR A 109 -2.44 -3.52 9.06
C THR A 109 -0.94 -3.55 8.75
N PHE A 110 -0.13 -4.03 9.69
CA PHE A 110 1.30 -4.23 9.50
C PHE A 110 1.62 -5.45 8.62
N PHE A 111 0.85 -6.53 8.76
CA PHE A 111 1.03 -7.78 7.98
C PHE A 111 0.13 -7.89 6.74
N PHE A 112 -0.65 -6.84 6.44
CA PHE A 112 -1.55 -6.79 5.30
C PHE A 112 -0.82 -6.30 4.04
#